data_AF-A0AAV9FJL6-F1
#
_entry.id   AF-A0AAV9FJL6-F1
#
_cell.length_a   1.000
_cell.length_b   1.000
_cell.length_c   1.000
_cell.angle_alpha   90.00
_cell.angle_beta   90.00
_cell.angle_gamma   90.00
#
_symmetry.space_group_name_H-M   'P 1'
#
loop_
_entity.id
_entity.type
_entity.pdbx_description
1 polymer ?
#
loop_
_entity_poly.entity_id
_entity_poly.type
_entity_poly.pdbx_seq_one_letter_code
_entity_poly.pdbx_strand_id
1 'polypeptide(L)'
;MMKPKRETMVAPPAEMADLEEILGYKLKNKVLLVEAMTHSSCAESASYQRFEFIGDSALGFAISKYLYIKNPKLGPGPLTILRAAIVSTENLACLAVHHGLYKFLIHNCSEMDKNVRLYS
;
A
#
# COMPACT_ATOMS: atom_id res chain seq x y z
N MET A 1 -22.42 29.80 2.25
CA MET A 1 -22.10 28.67 1.35
C MET A 1 -20.62 28.75 1.00
N MET A 2 -19.76 28.03 1.74
CA MET A 2 -18.31 28.03 1.51
C MET A 2 -18.01 27.08 0.35
N LYS A 3 -17.38 27.59 -0.71
CA LYS A 3 -16.83 26.76 -1.79
C LYS A 3 -15.58 26.04 -1.23
N PRO A 4 -15.39 24.73 -1.49
CA PRO A 4 -14.15 24.07 -1.11
C PRO A 4 -12.98 24.70 -1.87
N LYS A 5 -11.92 25.05 -1.15
CA LYS A 5 -10.63 25.43 -1.74
C LYS A 5 -10.13 24.23 -2.54
N ARG A 6 -9.83 24.43 -3.83
CA ARG A 6 -9.10 23.45 -4.63
C ARG A 6 -7.72 23.29 -3.98
N GLU A 7 -7.51 22.18 -3.31
CA GLU A 7 -6.21 21.76 -2.78
C GLU A 7 -5.20 21.75 -3.94
N THR A 8 -4.06 22.39 -3.71
CA THR A 8 -2.97 22.50 -4.67
C THR A 8 -2.41 21.12 -4.96
N MET A 9 -2.79 20.54 -6.09
CA MET A 9 -2.28 19.27 -6.58
C MET A 9 -0.86 19.48 -7.11
N VAL A 10 0.14 19.02 -6.35
CA VAL A 10 1.53 18.93 -6.79
C VAL A 10 1.59 17.91 -7.93
N ALA A 11 2.24 18.26 -9.04
CA ALA A 11 2.43 17.33 -10.15
C ALA A 11 3.18 16.08 -9.66
N PRO A 12 2.82 14.86 -10.12
CA PRO A 12 3.49 13.65 -9.70
C PRO A 12 5.00 13.74 -10.01
N PRO A 13 5.89 13.39 -9.07
CA PRO A 13 7.32 13.30 -9.34
C PRO A 13 7.58 12.35 -10.53
N ALA A 14 8.62 12.62 -11.33
CA ALA A 14 8.99 11.80 -12.48
C ALA A 14 9.20 10.31 -12.11
N GLU A 15 9.58 10.07 -10.85
CA GLU A 15 9.77 8.77 -10.19
C GLU A 15 8.50 7.89 -10.19
N MET A 16 7.31 8.48 -10.35
CA MET A 16 6.05 7.72 -10.38
C MET A 16 5.92 6.82 -11.61
N ALA A 17 6.68 7.09 -12.68
CA ALA A 17 6.73 6.21 -13.86
C ALA A 17 7.43 4.88 -13.54
N ASP A 18 8.50 4.92 -12.75
CA ASP A 18 9.25 3.72 -12.32
C ASP A 18 8.39 2.86 -11.39
N LEU A 19 7.60 3.51 -10.51
CA LEU A 19 6.65 2.80 -9.64
C LEU A 19 5.58 2.06 -10.46
N GLU A 20 5.06 2.64 -11.54
CA GLU A 20 4.11 1.94 -12.41
C GLU A 20 4.71 0.75 -13.15
N GLU A 21 6.01 0.79 -13.45
CA GLU A 21 6.74 -0.34 -14.01
C GLU A 21 6.85 -1.47 -12.97
N ILE A 22 7.22 -1.15 -11.73
CA ILE A 22 7.26 -2.12 -10.62
C ILE A 22 5.87 -2.75 -10.40
N LEU A 23 4.80 -1.94 -10.46
CA LEU A 23 3.43 -2.42 -10.31
C LEU A 23 2.92 -3.21 -11.53
N GLY A 24 3.59 -3.12 -12.68
CA GLY A 24 3.11 -3.67 -13.95
C GLY A 24 1.78 -3.06 -14.40
N TYR A 25 1.43 -1.87 -13.92
CA TYR A 25 0.14 -1.23 -14.15
C TYR A 25 0.26 0.29 -14.28
N LYS A 26 -0.26 0.81 -15.40
CA LYS A 26 -0.32 2.26 -15.66
C LYS A 26 -1.65 2.81 -15.18
N LEU A 27 -1.63 3.67 -14.16
CA LEU A 27 -2.80 4.36 -13.67
C LEU A 27 -3.25 5.43 -14.67
N LYS A 28 -4.56 5.48 -14.90
CA LYS A 28 -5.20 6.55 -15.68
C LYS A 28 -5.07 7.91 -15.00
N ASN A 29 -5.17 7.93 -13.67
CA ASN A 29 -5.03 9.12 -12.85
C ASN A 29 -3.83 8.98 -11.91
N LYS A 30 -2.73 9.66 -12.23
CA LYS A 30 -1.47 9.63 -11.46
C LYS A 30 -1.61 10.22 -10.05
N VAL A 31 -2.60 11.07 -9.83
CA VAL A 31 -2.86 11.68 -8.51
C VAL A 31 -3.19 10.60 -7.48
N LEU A 32 -3.90 9.54 -7.90
CA LEU A 32 -4.22 8.41 -7.02
C LEU A 32 -2.95 7.66 -6.60
N LEU A 33 -1.93 7.59 -7.47
CA LEU A 33 -0.65 6.99 -7.13
C LEU A 33 0.11 7.84 -6.10
N VAL A 34 0.10 9.16 -6.28
CA VAL A 34 0.70 10.09 -5.30
C VAL A 34 0.00 9.98 -3.94
N GLU A 35 -1.33 9.98 -3.90
CA GLU A 35 -2.10 9.78 -2.66
C GLU A 35 -1.80 8.42 -2.02
N ALA A 36 -1.73 7.34 -2.80
CA ALA A 36 -1.37 6.01 -2.31
C ALA A 36 0.06 5.90 -1.75
N MET A 37 0.97 6.79 -2.17
CA MET A 37 2.34 6.87 -1.67
C MET A 37 2.54 7.96 -0.61
N THR A 38 1.49 8.69 -0.21
CA THR A 38 1.62 9.79 0.77
C THR A 38 1.24 9.34 2.17
N HIS A 39 2.19 9.44 3.10
CA HIS A 39 1.99 9.12 4.50
C HIS A 39 1.21 10.23 5.24
N SER A 40 0.46 9.86 6.28
CA SER A 40 -0.38 10.77 7.07
C SER A 40 0.39 11.88 7.81
N SER A 41 1.72 11.78 7.90
CA SER A 41 2.59 12.86 8.39
C SER A 41 2.58 14.11 7.51
N CYS A 42 2.14 14.00 6.25
CA CYS A 42 2.01 15.11 5.32
C CYS A 42 0.62 15.74 5.47
N ALA A 43 0.41 16.51 6.55
CA ALA A 43 -0.92 16.99 6.97
C ALA A 43 -1.70 17.79 5.90
N GLU A 44 -1.01 18.43 4.97
CA GLU A 44 -1.61 19.26 3.90
C GLU A 44 -1.97 18.45 2.63
N SER A 45 -1.87 17.12 2.67
CA SER A 45 -2.09 16.25 1.50
C SER A 45 -2.98 15.06 1.84
N ALA A 46 -3.76 14.60 0.87
CA ALA A 46 -4.48 13.33 0.98
C ALA A 46 -3.47 12.18 1.19
N SER A 47 -3.71 11.37 2.21
CA SER A 47 -2.85 10.25 2.56
C SER A 47 -3.45 8.92 2.12
N TYR A 48 -2.62 7.88 2.09
CA TYR A 48 -3.03 6.55 1.67
C TYR A 48 -4.10 5.89 2.55
N GLN A 49 -4.46 6.45 3.72
CA GLN A 49 -5.29 5.80 4.74
C GLN A 49 -6.66 5.32 4.21
N ARG A 50 -7.28 6.06 3.28
CA ARG A 50 -8.54 5.64 2.67
C ARG A 50 -8.35 4.47 1.70
N PHE A 51 -7.23 4.43 1.00
CA PHE A 51 -6.85 3.30 0.15
C PHE A 51 -6.43 2.09 0.98
N GLU A 52 -5.76 2.29 2.11
CA GLU A 52 -5.45 1.23 3.07
C GLU A 52 -6.73 0.56 3.57
N PHE A 53 -7.73 1.35 3.99
CA PHE A 53 -9.00 0.82 4.48
C PHE A 53 -9.69 -0.14 3.49
N ILE A 54 -9.77 0.24 2.21
CA ILE A 54 -10.38 -0.63 1.18
C ILE A 54 -9.42 -1.73 0.69
N GLY A 55 -8.12 -1.42 0.67
CA GLY A 55 -7.07 -2.31 0.21
C GLY A 55 -6.88 -3.52 1.12
N ASP A 56 -6.96 -3.33 2.44
CA ASP A 56 -6.86 -4.40 3.43
C ASP A 56 -7.96 -5.46 3.22
N SER A 57 -9.21 -5.02 3.10
CA SER A 57 -10.34 -5.91 2.82
C SER A 57 -10.21 -6.61 1.45
N ALA A 58 -9.77 -5.89 0.42
CA ALA A 58 -9.58 -6.44 -0.91
C ALA A 58 -8.47 -7.51 -0.94
N LEU A 59 -7.33 -7.23 -0.33
CA LEU A 59 -6.19 -8.15 -0.22
C LEU A 59 -6.57 -9.38 0.62
N GLY A 60 -7.22 -9.16 1.76
CA GLY A 60 -7.71 -10.22 2.63
C GLY A 60 -8.65 -11.17 1.90
N PHE A 61 -9.56 -10.66 1.09
CA PHE A 61 -10.45 -11.48 0.26
C PHE A 61 -9.70 -12.24 -0.83
N ALA A 62 -8.80 -11.57 -1.57
CA ALA A 62 -8.03 -12.19 -2.65
C ALA A 62 -7.19 -13.38 -2.15
N ILE A 63 -6.50 -13.21 -1.02
CA ILE A 63 -5.71 -14.27 -0.40
C ILE A 63 -6.59 -15.36 0.18
N SER A 64 -7.71 -15.02 0.83
CA SER A 64 -8.67 -16.02 1.34
C SER A 64 -9.19 -16.90 0.20
N LYS A 65 -9.57 -16.30 -0.93
CA LYS A 65 -10.02 -17.02 -2.13
C LYS A 65 -8.93 -17.91 -2.70
N TYR A 66 -7.70 -17.41 -2.81
CA TYR A 66 -6.56 -18.18 -3.30
C TYR A 66 -6.29 -19.42 -2.42
N LEU A 67 -6.21 -19.24 -1.10
CA LEU A 67 -5.98 -20.34 -0.14
C LEU A 67 -7.10 -21.37 -0.17
N TYR A 68 -8.35 -20.94 -0.24
CA TYR A 68 -9.50 -21.84 -0.33
C TYR A 68 -9.42 -22.75 -1.56
N ILE A 69 -9.12 -22.18 -2.73
CA ILE A 69 -9.01 -22.95 -3.99
C ILE A 69 -7.77 -23.84 -3.98
N LYS A 70 -6.63 -23.35 -3.48
CA LYS A 70 -5.35 -24.06 -3.54
C LYS A 70 -5.26 -25.20 -2.51
N ASN A 71 -5.99 -25.10 -1.40
CA ASN A 71 -5.91 -26.04 -0.28
C ASN A 71 -7.27 -26.67 0.05
N PRO A 72 -7.90 -27.43 -0.88
CA PRO A 72 -9.28 -27.94 -0.72
C PRO A 72 -9.48 -28.93 0.44
N LYS A 73 -8.38 -29.45 1.01
CA LYS A 73 -8.42 -30.39 2.15
C LYS A 73 -8.23 -29.70 3.50
N LEU A 74 -7.87 -28.42 3.53
CA LEU A 74 -7.66 -27.71 4.79
C LEU A 74 -8.99 -27.23 5.36
N GLY A 75 -9.16 -27.42 6.66
CA GLY A 75 -10.27 -26.84 7.41
C GLY A 75 -10.11 -25.33 7.65
N PRO A 76 -11.14 -24.68 8.22
CA PRO A 76 -11.15 -23.23 8.43
C PRO A 76 -10.03 -22.73 9.36
N GLY A 77 -9.65 -23.51 10.39
CA GLY A 77 -8.59 -23.14 11.32
C GLY A 77 -7.23 -22.97 10.63
N PRO A 78 -6.68 -24.02 9.99
CA PRO A 78 -5.43 -23.91 9.22
C PRO A 78 -5.45 -22.83 8.14
N LEU A 79 -6.56 -22.66 7.42
CA LEU A 79 -6.71 -21.58 6.43
C LEU A 79 -6.61 -20.19 7.06
N THR A 80 -7.16 -20.01 8.26
CA THR A 80 -7.07 -18.74 9.02
C THR A 80 -5.64 -18.45 9.44
N ILE A 81 -4.90 -19.47 9.91
CA ILE A 81 -3.48 -19.35 10.28
C ILE A 81 -2.64 -18.99 9.05
N LEU A 82 -2.83 -19.69 7.93
CA LEU A 82 -2.12 -19.39 6.68
C LEU A 82 -2.40 -17.98 6.18
N ARG A 83 -3.67 -17.55 6.21
CA ARG A 83 -4.04 -16.20 5.82
C ARG A 83 -3.36 -15.16 6.71
N ALA A 84 -3.40 -15.33 8.02
CA ALA A 84 -2.77 -14.41 8.97
C ALA A 84 -1.25 -14.33 8.78
N ALA A 85 -0.59 -15.44 8.46
CA ALA A 85 0.84 -15.47 8.18
C ALA A 85 1.22 -14.75 6.87
N ILE A 86 0.35 -14.80 5.85
CA ILE A 86 0.59 -14.15 4.55
C ILE A 86 0.25 -12.66 4.61
N VAL A 87 -0.91 -12.33 5.18
CA VAL A 87 -1.45 -10.96 5.27
C VAL A 87 -1.17 -10.41 6.67
N SER A 88 0.11 -10.25 6.98
CA SER A 88 0.57 -9.57 8.20
C SER A 88 1.35 -8.31 7.84
N THR A 89 1.35 -7.33 8.75
CA THR A 89 2.09 -6.08 8.60
C THR A 89 3.56 -6.33 8.31
N GLU A 90 4.18 -7.29 9.01
CA GLU A 90 5.59 -7.63 8.87
C GLU A 90 5.90 -8.23 7.49
N ASN A 91 5.06 -9.15 7.02
CA ASN A 91 5.27 -9.78 5.73
C ASN A 91 5.04 -8.79 4.58
N LEU A 92 3.99 -7.96 4.68
CA LEU A 92 3.72 -6.92 3.69
C LEU A 92 4.79 -5.82 3.68
N ALA A 93 5.33 -5.44 4.84
CA ALA A 93 6.46 -4.52 4.94
C ALA A 93 7.73 -5.09 4.28
N CYS A 94 8.05 -6.35 4.55
CA CYS A 94 9.16 -7.05 3.90
C CYS A 94 9.02 -7.05 2.37
N LEU A 95 7.82 -7.37 1.85
CA LEU A 95 7.54 -7.30 0.42
C LEU A 95 7.69 -5.89 -0.15
N ALA A 96 7.19 -4.87 0.55
CA ALA A 96 7.31 -3.48 0.12
C ALA A 96 8.78 -3.04 0.04
N VAL A 97 9.64 -3.47 0.97
CA VAL A 97 11.08 -3.21 0.93
C VAL A 97 11.77 -3.99 -0.18
N HIS A 98 11.47 -5.28 -0.32
CA HIS A 98 12.02 -6.15 -1.35
C HIS A 98 11.76 -5.62 -2.77
N HIS A 99 10.55 -5.10 -3.01
CA HIS A 99 10.17 -4.50 -4.29
C HIS A 99 10.58 -3.02 -4.43
N GLY A 100 11.24 -2.43 -3.42
CA GLY A 100 11.73 -1.06 -3.47
C GLY A 100 10.65 0.01 -3.38
N LEU A 101 9.42 -0.33 -2.97
CA LEU A 101 8.28 0.60 -2.91
C LEU A 101 8.53 1.75 -1.93
N TYR A 102 9.27 1.49 -0.85
CA TYR A 102 9.62 2.49 0.16
C TYR A 102 10.36 3.71 -0.42
N LYS A 103 11.07 3.55 -1.55
CA LYS A 103 11.82 4.64 -2.21
C LYS A 103 10.90 5.73 -2.76
N PHE A 104 9.64 5.40 -3.01
CA PHE A 104 8.63 6.31 -3.55
C PHE A 104 7.71 6.87 -2.46
N LEU A 105 7.92 6.50 -1.19
CA LEU A 105 7.08 6.93 -0.09
C LEU A 105 7.32 8.42 0.23
N ILE A 106 6.24 9.20 0.26
CA ILE A 106 6.26 10.62 0.59
C ILE A 106 5.89 10.76 2.05
N HIS A 107 6.83 11.17 2.90
CA HIS A 107 6.61 11.35 4.35
C HIS A 107 7.50 12.44 4.94
N ASN A 108 7.06 12.98 6.08
CA ASN A 108 7.83 13.91 6.92
C ASN A 108 8.24 13.24 8.26
N CYS A 109 8.13 11.91 8.34
CA CYS A 109 8.39 11.14 9.56
C CYS A 109 9.75 10.43 9.47
N SER A 110 10.72 10.85 10.28
CA SER A 110 12.07 10.23 10.31
C SER A 110 12.10 8.83 10.93
N GLU A 111 11.06 8.45 11.67
CA GLU A 111 10.93 7.09 12.21
C GLU A 111 10.66 6.07 11.11
N MET A 112 10.00 6.49 10.03
CA MET A 112 9.71 5.63 8.87
C MET A 112 11.00 5.11 8.23
N ASP A 113 12.02 5.96 8.11
CA ASP A 113 13.33 5.58 7.56
C ASP A 113 14.04 4.51 8.40
N LYS A 114 13.81 4.51 9.71
CA LYS A 114 14.36 3.49 10.62
C LYS A 114 13.61 2.18 10.47
N ASN A 115 12.28 2.24 10.36
CA ASN A 115 11.45 1.05 10.19
C ASN A 115 11.77 0.31 8.89
N VAL A 116 11.99 1.04 7.79
CA VAL A 116 12.43 0.43 6.51
C VAL A 116 13.71 -0.39 6.68
N ARG A 117 14.67 0.09 7.48
CA ARG A 117 15.94 -0.61 7.75
C ARG A 117 15.76 -1.95 8.47
N LEU A 118 14.67 -2.15 9.20
CA LEU A 118 14.38 -3.41 9.88
C LEU A 118 14.01 -4.54 8.91
N TYR A 119 13.58 -4.20 7.71
CA TYR A 119 13.13 -5.13 6.68
C TYR A 119 14.04 -5.14 5.43
N SER A 120 15.21 -4.49 5.51
CA SER A 120 16.22 -4.37 4.44
C SER A 120 17.17 -5.56 4.35
#